data_AF-A0A536T3Z3-F1
#
_entry.id   AF-A0A536T3Z3-F1
#
_cell.length_a   1.000
_cell.length_b   1.000
_cell.length_c   1.000
_cell.angle_alpha   90.00
_cell.angle_beta   90.00
_cell.angle_gamma   90.00
#
_symmetry.space_group_name_H-M   'P 1'
#
loop_
_entity.id
_entity.type
_entity.pdbx_description
1 polymer ?
#
loop_
_entity_poly.entity_id
_entity_poly.type
_entity_poly.pdbx_seq_one_letter_code
_entity_poly.pdbx_strand_id
1 'polypeptide(L)'
;MWLSLRSRLWPGPSESEHLREMADVLARGHHVCLAFALQGCAIGFVEASKRIDYVNGTSSSPVVFLEGLYVEPASRRKGVARALVADVERWALAKLRRAVQGA
;
A
#
# COMPACT_ATOMS: atom_id res chain seq x y z
N MET A 1 10.93 -9.38 4.36
CA MET A 1 9.50 -9.51 4.73
C MET A 1 8.60 -8.96 3.64
N TRP A 2 8.72 -7.68 3.26
CA TRP A 2 7.94 -7.09 2.16
C TRP A 2 8.15 -7.79 0.80
N LEU A 3 9.40 -7.92 0.35
CA LEU A 3 9.74 -8.62 -0.91
C LEU A 3 9.06 -10.00 -1.02
N SER A 4 9.17 -10.83 0.02
CA SER A 4 8.56 -12.18 0.02
C SER A 4 7.04 -12.15 -0.18
N LEU A 5 6.34 -11.22 0.47
CA LEU A 5 4.89 -11.08 0.29
C LEU A 5 4.56 -10.49 -1.10
N ARG A 6 5.38 -9.55 -1.58
CA ARG A 6 5.21 -8.90 -2.89
C ARG A 6 5.36 -9.90 -4.05
N SER A 7 6.33 -10.80 -3.97
CA SER A 7 6.51 -11.88 -4.96
C SER A 7 5.38 -12.92 -4.93
N ARG A 8 4.62 -13.02 -3.82
CA ARG A 8 3.39 -13.85 -3.79
C ARG A 8 2.20 -13.16 -4.46
N LEU A 9 2.16 -11.82 -4.44
CA LEU A 9 1.12 -11.06 -5.14
C LEU A 9 1.40 -11.00 -6.65
N TRP A 10 2.65 -10.76 -7.02
CA TRP A 10 3.11 -10.68 -8.41
C TRP A 10 4.28 -11.66 -8.63
N PRO A 11 4.01 -12.90 -9.04
CA PRO A 11 5.04 -13.94 -9.16
C PRO A 11 5.88 -13.87 -10.45
N GLY A 12 5.59 -12.92 -11.35
CA GLY A 12 6.28 -12.80 -12.63
C GLY A 12 7.67 -12.15 -12.56
N PRO A 13 7.82 -10.98 -11.94
CA PRO A 13 9.10 -10.29 -11.85
C PRO A 13 10.16 -11.09 -11.07
N SER A 14 11.40 -10.94 -11.48
CA SER A 14 12.56 -11.40 -10.71
C SER A 14 12.72 -10.63 -9.40
N GLU A 15 13.50 -11.21 -8.47
CA GLU A 15 13.79 -10.57 -7.19
C GLU A 15 14.42 -9.17 -7.35
N SER A 16 15.36 -9.02 -8.28
CA SER A 16 16.03 -7.75 -8.56
C SER A 16 15.08 -6.72 -9.18
N GLU A 17 14.09 -7.14 -9.97
CA GLU A 17 13.02 -6.25 -10.45
C GLU A 17 12.12 -5.79 -9.30
N HIS A 18 11.70 -6.71 -8.43
CA HIS A 18 10.95 -6.35 -7.23
C HIS A 18 11.70 -5.34 -6.35
N LEU A 19 12.99 -5.57 -6.08
CA LEU A 19 13.79 -4.69 -5.24
C LEU A 19 13.93 -3.29 -5.85
N ARG A 20 14.08 -3.19 -7.17
CA ARG A 20 14.11 -1.91 -7.88
C ARG A 20 12.79 -1.16 -7.74
N GLU A 21 11.67 -1.84 -7.99
CA GLU A 21 10.34 -1.24 -7.86
C GLU A 21 10.03 -0.84 -6.41
N MET A 22 10.43 -1.65 -5.42
CA MET A 22 10.29 -1.31 -4.01
C MET A 22 11.08 -0.04 -3.65
N ALA A 23 12.29 0.12 -4.19
CA ALA A 23 13.07 1.34 -4.01
C ALA A 23 12.35 2.54 -4.64
N ASP A 24 11.78 2.39 -5.84
CA ASP A 24 11.00 3.44 -6.50
C ASP A 24 9.74 3.83 -5.72
N VAL A 25 9.01 2.85 -5.18
CA VAL A 25 7.83 3.07 -4.31
C VAL A 25 8.21 3.95 -3.11
N LEU A 26 9.33 3.64 -2.45
CA LEU A 26 9.83 4.43 -1.32
C LEU A 26 10.28 5.83 -1.76
N ALA A 27 11.03 5.94 -2.86
CA ALA A 27 11.53 7.21 -3.39
C ALA A 27 10.39 8.16 -3.80
N ARG A 28 9.28 7.62 -4.30
CA ARG A 28 8.08 8.39 -4.66
C ARG A 28 7.21 8.77 -3.46
N GLY A 29 7.56 8.34 -2.25
CA GLY A 29 6.81 8.64 -1.03
C GLY A 29 5.45 7.96 -0.98
N HIS A 30 5.29 6.82 -1.65
CA HIS A 30 4.11 5.98 -1.51
C HIS A 30 3.98 5.45 -0.08
N HIS A 31 2.76 5.17 0.35
CA HIS A 31 2.50 4.52 1.62
C HIS A 31 2.73 3.02 1.49
N VAL A 32 3.49 2.46 2.42
CA VAL A 32 3.72 1.02 2.53
C VAL A 32 3.52 0.62 3.99
N CYS A 33 2.69 -0.39 4.22
CA CYS A 33 2.44 -0.91 5.57
C CYS A 33 2.42 -2.44 5.56
N LEU A 34 3.01 -3.04 6.60
CA LEU A 34 3.07 -4.47 6.81
C LEU A 34 2.18 -4.85 8.01
N ALA A 35 1.37 -5.90 7.83
CA ALA A 35 0.65 -6.53 8.92
C ALA A 35 1.47 -7.68 9.50
N PHE A 36 1.52 -7.78 10.82
CA PHE A 36 2.26 -8.82 11.52
C PHE A 36 1.32 -9.71 12.34
N ALA A 37 1.65 -11.00 12.43
CA ALA A 37 1.07 -11.90 13.41
C ALA A 37 1.65 -11.64 14.80
N LEU A 38 1.03 -12.17 15.85
CA LEU A 38 1.51 -12.05 17.24
C LEU A 38 2.94 -12.59 17.42
N GLN A 39 3.33 -13.56 16.60
CA GLN A 39 4.67 -14.16 16.62
C GLN A 39 5.72 -13.30 15.88
N GLY A 40 5.36 -12.13 15.37
CA GLY A 40 6.29 -11.22 14.67
C GLY A 40 6.50 -11.52 13.19
N CYS A 41 5.79 -12.50 12.61
CA CYS A 41 5.86 -12.79 11.17
C CYS A 41 4.97 -11.82 10.38
N ALA A 42 5.47 -11.26 9.27
CA ALA A 42 4.64 -10.48 8.35
C ALA A 42 3.66 -11.41 7.62
N ILE A 43 2.38 -11.06 7.65
CA ILE A 43 1.26 -11.86 7.11
C ILE A 43 0.46 -11.12 6.04
N GLY A 44 0.82 -9.88 5.74
CA GLY A 44 0.20 -9.10 4.70
C GLY A 44 0.88 -7.75 4.52
N PHE A 45 0.60 -7.10 3.41
CA PHE A 45 1.08 -5.76 3.11
C PHE A 45 0.06 -4.97 2.31
N VAL A 46 0.21 -3.66 2.33
CA VAL A 46 -0.45 -2.74 1.42
C VAL A 46 0.55 -1.73 0.87
N GLU A 47 0.46 -1.45 -0.43
CA GLU A 47 1.13 -0.36 -1.14
C GLU A 47 0.05 0.59 -1.66
N ALA A 48 0.19 1.89 -1.39
CA ALA A 48 -0.76 2.90 -1.83
C ALA A 48 -0.06 4.18 -2.29
N SER A 49 -0.58 4.81 -3.34
CA SER A 49 -0.05 6.05 -3.90
C SER A 49 -1.08 7.17 -3.79
N LYS A 50 -0.60 8.42 -3.81
CA LYS A 50 -1.44 9.60 -4.02
C LYS A 50 -1.32 9.95 -5.49
N ARG A 51 -2.37 9.72 -6.27
CA ARG A 51 -2.42 10.12 -7.67
C ARG A 51 -3.03 11.51 -7.80
N ILE A 52 -2.34 12.38 -8.54
CA ILE A 52 -2.77 13.75 -8.83
C ILE A 52 -3.33 13.81 -10.26
N ASP A 53 -2.81 12.92 -11.11
CA ASP A 53 -3.23 12.67 -12.48
C ASP A 53 -4.68 12.16 -12.51
N TYR A 54 -5.42 12.54 -13.55
CA TYR A 54 -6.80 12.14 -13.75
C TYR A 54 -6.95 10.61 -13.77
N VAL A 55 -7.82 10.08 -12.91
CA VAL A 55 -8.17 8.65 -12.87
C VAL A 55 -9.58 8.49 -13.45
N ASN A 56 -9.70 7.71 -14.53
CA ASN A 56 -11.00 7.38 -15.15
C ASN A 56 -11.99 6.88 -14.09
N GLY A 57 -13.15 7.54 -13.98
CA GLY A 57 -14.20 7.20 -13.02
C GLY A 57 -14.16 7.96 -11.70
N THR A 58 -13.28 8.95 -11.54
CA THR A 58 -13.24 9.81 -10.33
C THR A 58 -13.49 11.27 -10.68
N SER A 59 -14.36 11.94 -9.92
CA SER A 59 -14.76 13.34 -10.12
C SER A 59 -13.88 14.34 -9.34
N SER A 60 -12.85 13.85 -8.63
CA SER A 60 -12.03 14.65 -7.72
C SER A 60 -10.56 14.25 -7.81
N SER A 61 -9.66 15.23 -7.71
CA SER A 61 -8.21 15.04 -7.55
C SER A 61 -7.75 15.84 -6.32
N PRO A 62 -6.81 15.32 -5.52
CA PRO A 62 -6.09 14.05 -5.65
C PRO A 62 -6.87 12.83 -5.12
N VAL A 63 -6.56 11.64 -5.64
CA VAL A 63 -7.11 10.36 -5.15
C VAL A 63 -6.02 9.48 -4.54
N VAL A 64 -6.40 8.69 -3.55
CA VAL A 64 -5.55 7.61 -3.05
C VAL A 64 -5.87 6.33 -3.79
N PHE A 65 -4.83 5.69 -4.32
CA PHE A 65 -4.95 4.47 -5.10
C PHE A 65 -4.24 3.32 -4.38
N LEU A 66 -4.90 2.18 -4.26
CA LEU A 66 -4.30 0.95 -3.75
C LEU A 66 -3.52 0.28 -4.89
N GLU A 67 -2.20 0.33 -4.83
CA GLU A 67 -1.31 -0.26 -5.84
C GLU A 67 -1.16 -1.78 -5.62
N GLY A 68 -1.13 -2.21 -4.35
CA GLY A 68 -1.03 -3.62 -3.99
C GLY A 68 -1.62 -3.89 -2.62
N LEU A 69 -2.33 -5.02 -2.47
CA LEU A 69 -2.84 -5.50 -1.20
C LEU A 69 -2.79 -7.02 -1.19
N TYR A 70 -2.02 -7.58 -0.27
CA TYR A 70 -1.90 -9.03 -0.13
C TYR A 70 -2.01 -9.43 1.33
N VAL A 71 -2.68 -10.56 1.55
CA VAL A 71 -2.75 -11.25 2.84
C VAL A 71 -2.49 -12.72 2.61
N GLU A 72 -1.62 -13.28 3.44
CA GLU A 72 -1.31 -14.71 3.47
C GLU A 72 -2.60 -15.55 3.56
N PRO A 73 -2.74 -16.64 2.77
CA PRO A 73 -3.97 -17.43 2.73
C PRO A 73 -4.50 -17.83 4.12
N ALA A 74 -3.60 -18.26 5.01
CA ALA A 74 -3.94 -18.67 6.38
C ALA A 74 -4.45 -17.53 7.29
N SER A 75 -4.23 -16.27 6.88
CA SER A 75 -4.62 -15.07 7.61
C SER A 75 -5.79 -14.33 6.95
N ARG A 76 -6.32 -14.83 5.83
CA ARG A 76 -7.50 -14.26 5.16
C ARG A 76 -8.76 -14.44 5.99
N ARG A 77 -9.75 -13.59 5.73
CA ARG A 77 -11.05 -13.55 6.44
C ARG A 77 -10.97 -13.25 7.95
N LYS A 78 -9.80 -12.90 8.46
CA LYS A 78 -9.57 -12.49 9.87
C LYS A 78 -9.45 -10.97 10.05
N GLY A 79 -9.91 -10.18 9.07
CA GLY A 79 -9.91 -8.71 9.14
C GLY A 79 -8.58 -8.02 8.78
N VAL A 80 -7.50 -8.75 8.46
CA VAL A 80 -6.17 -8.18 8.15
C VAL A 80 -6.23 -7.17 7.00
N ALA A 81 -6.87 -7.53 5.88
CA ALA A 81 -7.01 -6.62 4.72
C ALA A 81 -7.78 -5.35 5.09
N ARG A 82 -8.83 -5.46 5.91
CA ARG A 82 -9.61 -4.30 6.38
C ARG A 82 -8.75 -3.37 7.24
N ALA A 83 -7.92 -3.92 8.11
CA ALA A 83 -7.01 -3.12 8.95
C ALA A 83 -5.96 -2.38 8.10
N LEU A 84 -5.41 -3.04 7.09
CA LEU A 84 -4.46 -2.44 6.13
C LEU A 84 -5.11 -1.30 5.32
N VAL A 85 -6.34 -1.50 4.83
CA VAL A 85 -7.08 -0.46 4.10
C VAL A 85 -7.40 0.74 5.00
N ALA A 86 -7.84 0.48 6.24
CA ALA A 86 -8.09 1.55 7.21
C ALA A 86 -6.81 2.36 7.54
N ASP A 87 -5.64 1.72 7.46
CA ASP A 87 -4.35 2.42 7.59
C ASP A 87 -4.07 3.37 6.43
N VAL A 88 -4.34 2.91 5.20
CA VAL A 88 -4.25 3.75 4.00
C VAL A 88 -5.22 4.92 4.08
N GLU A 89 -6.46 4.71 4.55
CA GLU A 89 -7.45 5.79 4.74
C GLU A 89 -6.96 6.85 5.74
N ARG A 90 -6.38 6.42 6.88
CA ARG A 90 -5.80 7.36 7.86
C ARG A 90 -4.64 8.15 7.27
N TRP A 91 -3.75 7.48 6.53
CA TRP A 91 -2.66 8.15 5.82
C TRP A 91 -3.18 9.18 4.81
N ALA A 92 -4.22 8.82 4.04
CA ALA A 92 -4.86 9.69 3.05
C ALA A 92 -5.39 10.98 3.71
N LEU A 93 -6.16 10.84 4.79
CA LEU A 93 -6.74 11.96 5.53
C LEU A 93 -5.65 12.89 6.10
N ALA A 94 -4.55 12.34 6.62
CA ALA A 94 -3.44 13.12 7.13
C ALA A 94 -2.74 13.95 6.04
N LYS A 95 -2.60 13.39 4.83
CA LYS A 95 -1.98 14.08 3.69
C LYS A 95 -2.89 15.16 3.08
N LEU A 96 -4.20 14.96 3.09
CA LEU A 96 -5.16 15.96 2.60
C LEU A 96 -5.26 17.17 3.53
N ARG A 97 -5.24 16.97 4.86
CA ARG A 97 -5.25 18.07 5.84
C ARG A 97 -4.04 19.01 5.71
N ARG A 98 -2.87 18.49 5.32
CA ARG A 98 -1.67 19.30 5.05
C ARG A 98 -1.78 20.17 3.79
N ALA A 99 -2.60 19.79 2.82
CA ALA A 99 -2.80 20.59 1.60
C ALA A 99 -3.69 21.82 1.83
N VAL A 100 -4.46 21.86 2.93
CA VAL A 100 -5.41 22.96 3.25
C VAL A 100 -4.77 24.05 4.14
N GLN A 101 -3.58 23.83 4.71
CA GLN A 101 -2.88 24.82 5.56
C GLN A 101 -2.06 25.85 4.74
N GLY A 102 -2.65 26.39 3.68
CA GLY A 102 -2.06 27.43 2.84
C GLY A 102 -3.13 28.26 2.16
N ALA A 103 -3.71 29.18 2.92
CA ALA A 103 -4.49 30.33 2.44
C ALA A 103 -4.20 31.53 3.35
#